data_AF-W1S536-F1
#
_entry.id   AF-W1S536-F1
#
_cell.length_a   1.000
_cell.length_b   1.000
_cell.length_c   1.000
_cell.angle_alpha   90.00
_cell.angle_beta   90.00
_cell.angle_gamma   90.00
#
_symmetry.space_group_name_H-M   'P 1'
#
loop_
_entity.id
_entity.type
_entity.pdbx_description
1 polymer ?
#
loop_
_entity_poly.entity_id
_entity_poly.type
_entity_poly.pdbx_seq_one_letter_code
_entity_poly.pdbx_strand_id
1 'polypeptide(L)'
;MSRIDEAMLIALVDGELDEVNRRRVERAVADDPALAARLEAHQRLRARLSSHYAPVAQEPVPERLRALLEDSVKVAPIRPPAAR
;
A
#
# COMPACT_ATOMS: atom_id res chain seq x y z
N MET A 1 -15.03 -12.94 22.67
CA MET A 1 -13.72 -12.34 22.33
C MET A 1 -13.44 -12.70 20.88
N SER A 2 -13.50 -11.75 19.93
CA SER A 2 -13.36 -12.07 18.50
C SER A 2 -12.05 -12.80 18.24
N ARG A 3 -12.15 -14.02 17.73
CA ARG A 3 -11.05 -14.82 17.23
C ARG A 3 -10.39 -14.07 16.08
N ILE A 4 -9.05 -14.01 16.04
CA ILE A 4 -8.33 -13.50 14.88
C ILE A 4 -8.58 -14.45 13.72
N ASP A 5 -9.13 -13.93 12.62
CA ASP A 5 -9.35 -14.68 11.40
C ASP A 5 -8.27 -14.37 10.35
N GLU A 6 -8.37 -15.06 9.22
CA GLU A 6 -7.40 -14.94 8.13
C GLU A 6 -7.40 -13.55 7.50
N ALA A 7 -8.57 -12.93 7.35
CA ALA A 7 -8.71 -11.61 6.75
C ALA A 7 -7.99 -10.55 7.58
N MET A 8 -8.04 -10.66 8.91
CA MET A 8 -7.27 -9.80 9.80
C MET A 8 -5.75 -9.94 9.66
N LEU A 9 -5.24 -11.16 9.41
CA LEU A 9 -3.81 -11.37 9.17
C LEU A 9 -3.37 -10.74 7.84
N ILE A 10 -4.18 -10.91 6.78
CA ILE A 10 -3.91 -10.32 5.46
C ILE A 10 -3.94 -8.79 5.56
N ALA A 11 -4.97 -8.22 6.20
CA ALA A 11 -5.07 -6.77 6.42
C ALA A 11 -3.89 -6.21 7.22
N LEU A 12 -3.33 -6.97 8.18
CA LEU A 12 -2.10 -6.59 8.86
C LEU A 12 -0.90 -6.55 7.89
N VAL A 13 -0.78 -7.56 7.03
CA VAL A 13 0.31 -7.67 6.03
C VAL A 13 0.24 -6.56 4.99
N ASP A 14 -0.97 -6.16 4.59
CA ASP A 14 -1.21 -5.11 3.60
C ASP A 14 -1.23 -3.69 4.21
N GLY A 15 -1.28 -3.58 5.54
CA GLY A 15 -1.26 -2.30 6.26
C GLY A 15 -2.62 -1.61 6.33
N GLU A 16 -3.71 -2.37 6.22
CA GLU A 16 -5.09 -1.87 6.12
C GLU A 16 -5.83 -1.86 7.48
N LEU A 17 -5.21 -2.35 8.55
CA LEU A 17 -5.80 -2.30 9.89
C LEU A 17 -5.65 -0.92 10.54
N ASP A 18 -6.71 -0.49 11.24
CA ASP A 18 -6.59 0.62 12.20
C ASP A 18 -5.68 0.25 13.39
N GLU A 19 -5.24 1.27 14.13
CA GLU A 19 -4.29 1.10 15.23
C GLU A 19 -4.78 0.13 16.33
N VAL A 20 -6.07 0.13 16.65
CA VAL A 20 -6.63 -0.73 17.70
C VAL A 20 -6.58 -2.19 17.26
N ASN A 21 -7.03 -2.45 16.03
CA ASN A 21 -7.04 -3.78 15.45
C ASN A 21 -5.63 -4.31 15.19
N ARG A 22 -4.72 -3.46 14.71
CA ARG A 22 -3.31 -3.79 14.52
C ARG A 22 -2.68 -4.29 15.82
N ARG A 23 -2.80 -3.53 16.92
CA ARG A 23 -2.28 -3.92 18.25
C ARG A 23 -2.89 -5.21 18.77
N ARG A 24 -4.18 -5.42 18.53
CA ARG A 24 -4.88 -6.65 18.92
C ARG A 24 -4.33 -7.87 18.19
N VAL A 25 -4.13 -7.77 16.88
CA VAL A 25 -3.58 -8.86 16.05
C VAL A 25 -2.12 -9.13 16.41
N GLU A 26 -1.30 -8.08 16.57
CA GLU A 26 0.11 -8.21 16.95
C GLU A 26 0.28 -8.96 18.28
N ARG A 27 -0.54 -8.64 19.28
CA ARG A 27 -0.52 -9.36 20.56
C ARG A 27 -0.91 -10.83 20.39
N ALA A 28 -2.00 -11.11 19.67
CA ALA A 28 -2.43 -12.47 19.43
C ALA A 28 -1.40 -13.30 18.67
N VAL A 29 -0.68 -12.70 17.71
CA VAL A 29 0.41 -13.34 16.97
C VAL A 29 1.61 -13.61 17.87
N ALA A 30 1.94 -12.70 18.78
CA ALA A 30 3.03 -12.90 19.74
C ALA A 30 2.74 -14.07 20.70
N ASP A 31 1.47 -14.30 21.04
CA ASP A 31 1.03 -15.32 21.99
C ASP A 31 0.71 -16.68 21.32
N ASP A 32 0.55 -16.74 19.98
CA ASP A 32 0.15 -17.94 19.24
C ASP A 32 1.10 -18.25 18.06
N PRO A 33 1.99 -19.27 18.19
CA PRO A 33 2.88 -19.69 17.11
C PRO A 33 2.17 -20.13 15.82
N ALA A 34 0.93 -20.62 15.90
CA ALA A 34 0.17 -21.01 14.71
C ALA A 34 -0.32 -19.78 13.93
N LEU A 35 -0.69 -18.70 14.63
CA LEU A 35 -0.98 -17.41 13.99
C LEU A 35 0.29 -16.79 13.39
N ALA A 36 1.42 -16.88 14.09
CA ALA A 36 2.71 -16.40 13.57
C ALA A 36 3.11 -17.11 12.27
N ALA A 37 2.97 -18.45 12.21
CA ALA A 37 3.27 -19.21 11.00
C ALA A 37 2.37 -18.83 9.81
N ARG A 38 1.07 -18.57 10.07
CA ARG A 38 0.14 -18.10 9.03
C ARG A 38 0.49 -16.69 8.55
N LEU A 39 0.78 -15.78 9.48
CA LEU A 39 1.21 -14.42 9.15
C LEU A 39 2.48 -14.44 8.29
N GLU A 40 3.44 -15.30 8.61
CA GLU A 40 4.66 -15.46 7.83
C GLU A 40 4.37 -15.97 6.40
N ALA A 41 3.44 -16.92 6.25
CA ALA A 41 3.03 -17.41 4.93
C ALA A 41 2.47 -16.27 4.05
N HIS A 42 1.65 -15.39 4.62
CA HIS A 42 1.12 -14.22 3.91
C HIS A 42 2.19 -13.20 3.56
N GLN A 43 3.11 -12.90 4.48
CA GLN A 43 4.25 -12.01 4.20
C GLN A 43 5.11 -12.52 3.05
N ARG A 44 5.40 -13.83 3.02
CA ARG A 44 6.15 -14.47 1.93
C ARG A 44 5.37 -14.38 0.60
N LEU A 45 4.06 -14.58 0.62
CA LEU A 45 3.22 -14.43 -0.58
C LEU A 45 3.26 -12.99 -1.11
N ARG A 46 3.05 -11.99 -0.23
CA ARG A 46 3.13 -10.57 -0.57
C ARG A 46 4.49 -10.22 -1.17
N ALA A 47 5.59 -10.68 -0.55
CA ALA A 47 6.94 -10.44 -1.04
C ALA A 47 7.19 -11.04 -2.44
N ARG A 48 6.67 -12.25 -2.71
CA ARG A 48 6.78 -12.89 -4.03
C ARG A 48 6.02 -12.09 -5.10
N LEU A 49 4.79 -11.68 -4.80
CA LEU A 49 3.97 -10.90 -5.73
C LEU A 49 4.57 -9.52 -5.97
N SER A 50 4.94 -8.80 -4.91
CA SER A 50 5.52 -7.47 -5.02
C SER A 50 6.83 -7.50 -5.82
N SER A 51 7.70 -8.49 -5.58
CA SER A 51 8.95 -8.63 -6.33
C SER A 51 8.72 -8.88 -7.82
N HIS A 52 7.70 -9.66 -8.17
CA HIS A 52 7.38 -9.96 -9.57
C HIS A 52 6.82 -8.74 -10.32
N TYR A 53 5.97 -7.94 -9.66
CA TYR A 53 5.30 -6.79 -10.28
C TYR A 53 6.01 -5.45 -10.06
N ALA A 54 6.98 -5.36 -9.15
CA ALA A 54 7.76 -4.14 -8.91
C ALA A 54 8.37 -3.51 -10.19
N PRO A 55 8.86 -4.28 -11.18
CA PRO A 55 9.38 -3.70 -12.43
C PRO A 55 8.33 -2.89 -13.21
N VAL A 56 7.04 -3.23 -13.12
CA VAL A 56 5.96 -2.51 -13.82
C VAL A 56 5.88 -1.05 -13.36
N ALA A 57 6.16 -0.78 -12.09
CA ALA A 57 6.17 0.58 -11.56
C ALA A 57 7.31 1.46 -12.13
N GLN A 58 8.32 0.84 -12.76
CA GLN A 58 9.43 1.54 -13.41
C GLN A 58 9.19 1.75 -14.91
N GLU A 59 8.13 1.17 -15.48
CA GLU A 59 7.78 1.38 -16.87
C GLU A 59 7.35 2.84 -17.11
N PRO A 60 7.69 3.43 -18.26
CA PRO A 60 7.24 4.76 -18.59
C PRO A 60 5.72 4.78 -18.71
N VAL A 61 5.10 5.89 -18.28
CA VAL A 61 3.67 6.12 -18.48
C VAL A 61 3.33 6.01 -19.98
N PRO A 62 2.31 5.22 -20.37
CA PRO A 62 1.92 5.08 -21.76
C PRO A 62 1.59 6.41 -22.43
N GLU A 63 2.07 6.59 -23.67
CA GLU A 63 1.99 7.85 -24.41
C GLU A 63 0.55 8.40 -24.53
N ARG A 64 -0.43 7.52 -24.76
CA ARG A 64 -1.85 7.91 -24.82
C ARG A 64 -2.37 8.60 -23.55
N LEU A 65 -1.80 8.28 -22.38
CA LEU A 65 -2.18 8.89 -21.11
C LEU A 65 -1.43 10.21 -20.89
N ARG A 66 -0.17 10.28 -21.33
CA ARG A 66 0.64 11.51 -21.33
C ARG A 66 0.00 12.58 -22.21
N ALA A 67 -0.41 12.23 -23.43
CA ALA A 67 -1.01 13.14 -24.39
C ALA A 67 -2.30 13.83 -23.88
N LEU A 68 -3.11 13.15 -23.06
CA LEU A 68 -4.30 13.75 -22.44
C LEU A 68 -3.98 14.93 -21.53
N LEU A 69 -2.79 14.92 -20.90
CA LEU A 69 -2.34 16.01 -20.05
C LEU A 69 -1.80 17.16 -20.91
N GLU A 70 -1.03 16.86 -21.97
CA GLU A 70 -0.41 17.84 -22.86
C GLU A 70 -1.42 18.74 -23.58
N ASP A 71 -2.54 18.18 -24.07
CA ASP A 71 -3.61 18.97 -24.70
C ASP A 71 -4.34 19.91 -23.72
N SER A 72 -4.23 19.65 -22.41
CA SER A 72 -4.85 20.47 -21.36
C SER A 72 -3.92 21.55 -20.78
N VAL A 73 -2.65 21.59 -21.20
CA VAL A 73 -1.64 22.49 -20.65
C VAL A 73 -1.86 23.92 -21.16
N LYS A 74 -2.68 24.69 -20.45
CA LYS A 74 -2.58 26.16 -20.42
C LYS A 74 -1.68 26.56 -19.25
N VAL A 75 -0.36 26.58 -19.48
CA VAL A 75 0.56 27.19 -18.50
C VAL A 75 0.40 28.71 -18.56
N ALA A 76 -0.23 29.29 -17.54
CA ALA A 76 -0.18 30.73 -17.30
C ALA A 76 0.93 31.03 -16.28
N PRO A 77 1.82 32.00 -16.52
CA PRO A 77 2.82 32.39 -15.55
C PRO A 77 2.14 32.96 -14.30
N ILE A 78 2.39 32.36 -13.14
CA ILE A 78 1.95 32.90 -11.85
C ILE A 78 2.87 34.06 -11.50
N ARG A 79 2.40 35.30 -11.67
CA ARG A 79 3.14 36.49 -11.27
C ARG A 79 3.07 36.63 -9.74
N PRO A 80 4.20 36.80 -9.04
CA PRO A 80 4.18 37.09 -7.61
C PRO A 80 3.49 38.43 -7.35
N PRO A 81 2.74 38.57 -6.23
CA PRO A 81 2.09 39.83 -5.89
C PRO A 81 3.13 40.94 -5.73
N ALA A 82 2.84 42.13 -6.26
CA ALA A 82 3.70 43.29 -6.10
C ALA A 82 3.80 43.66 -4.61
N ALA A 83 5.02 43.75 -4.08
CA ALA A 83 5.28 44.24 -2.73
C ALA A 83 4.72 45.66 -2.58
N ARG A 84 3.99 45.90 -1.48
CA ARG A 84 3.49 47.22 -1.08
C ARG A 84 4.46 47.89 -0.13
#